data_AF-A0A3D0MFG6-F1
#
_entry.id   AF-A0A3D0MFG6-F1
#
_cell.length_a   1.000
_cell.length_b   1.000
_cell.length_c   1.000
_cell.angle_alpha   90.00
_cell.angle_beta   90.00
_cell.angle_gamma   90.00
#
_symmetry.space_group_name_H-M   'P 1'
#
loop_
_entity.id
_entity.type
_entity.pdbx_description
1 polymer ?
#
loop_
_entity_poly.entity_id
_entity_poly.type
_entity_poly.pdbx_seq_one_letter_code
_entity_poly.pdbx_strand_id
1 'polypeptide(L)' 'KEFLVADRFTIADIAVGYALHFGMRLGLSERYKPNTTRYLQALLQRPALKRTQDIKASQG' A
#
# COMPACT_ATOMS: atom_id res chain seq x y z
N LYS A 1 -6.84 -8.77 -9.62
CA LYS A 1 -7.89 -8.38 -8.65
C LYS A 1 -7.57 -6.98 -8.13
N GLU A 2 -8.59 -6.14 -8.04
CA GLU A 2 -8.46 -4.74 -7.59
C GLU A 2 -8.44 -4.63 -6.06
N PHE A 3 -9.25 -5.45 -5.38
CA PHE A 3 -9.32 -5.56 -3.93
C PHE A 3 -9.06 -7.01 -3.49
N LEU A 4 -8.73 -7.20 -2.21
CA LEU A 4 -8.46 -8.52 -1.65
C LEU A 4 -9.73 -9.34 -1.42
N VAL A 5 -10.83 -8.71 -1.02
CA VAL A 5 -12.08 -9.40 -0.68
C VAL A 5 -13.30 -8.51 -0.92
N ALA A 6 -14.43 -9.16 -1.24
CA ALA A 6 -15.75 -8.52 -1.33
C ALA A 6 -15.85 -7.34 -2.31
N ASP A 7 -15.02 -7.36 -3.36
CA ASP A 7 -14.99 -6.41 -4.49
C ASP A 7 -15.02 -4.93 -4.08
N ARG A 8 -14.48 -4.61 -2.89
CA ARG A 8 -14.36 -3.25 -2.38
C ARG A 8 -13.12 -3.10 -1.51
N PHE A 9 -12.73 -1.86 -1.24
CA PHE A 9 -11.67 -1.56 -0.29
C PHE A 9 -12.11 -1.85 1.16
N THR A 10 -11.32 -2.64 1.88
CA THR A 10 -11.60 -3.10 3.24
C THR A 10 -10.37 -2.98 4.15
N ILE A 11 -10.55 -3.33 5.42
CA ILE A 11 -9.44 -3.42 6.39
C ILE A 11 -8.38 -4.46 5.96
N ALA A 12 -8.73 -5.49 5.19
CA ALA A 12 -7.77 -6.45 4.67
C ALA A 12 -6.76 -5.77 3.74
N ASP A 13 -7.22 -4.85 2.89
CA ASP A 13 -6.39 -4.10 1.97
C ASP A 13 -5.44 -3.15 2.71
N ILE A 14 -5.90 -2.56 3.82
CA ILE A 14 -5.08 -1.71 4.70
C ILE A 14 -4.01 -2.55 5.40
N ALA A 15 -4.37 -3.66 6.02
CA ALA A 15 -3.45 -4.51 6.78
C ALA A 15 -2.35 -5.10 5.89
N VAL A 16 -2.73 -5.68 4.76
CA VAL A 16 -1.77 -6.22 3.77
C VAL A 16 -0.98 -5.10 3.12
N GLY A 17 -1.61 -3.96 2.81
CA GLY A 17 -0.94 -2.78 2.28
C GLY A 17 0.17 -2.29 3.19
N TYR A 18 -0.08 -2.20 4.50
CA TYR A 18 0.92 -1.85 5.50
C TYR A 18 2.07 -2.87 5.54
N ALA A 19 1.76 -4.16 5.61
CA ALA A 19 2.78 -5.21 5.65
C ALA A 19 3.70 -5.18 4.41
N LEU A 20 3.13 -4.98 3.23
CA LEU A 20 3.87 -4.86 1.97
C LEU A 20 4.67 -3.56 1.90
N HIS A 21 4.10 -2.43 2.32
CA HIS A 21 4.82 -1.15 2.35
C HIS A 21 5.99 -1.19 3.34
N PHE A 22 5.79 -1.83 4.50
CA PHE A 22 6.85 -2.04 5.49
C PHE A 22 7.96 -2.94 4.94
N GLY A 23 7.61 -4.06 4.32
CA GLY A 23 8.61 -4.93 3.68
C GLY A 23 9.40 -4.22 2.57
N MET A 24 8.75 -3.36 1.78
CA MET A 24 9.45 -2.50 0.81
C MET A 24 10.46 -1.56 1.47
N ARG A 25 10.10 -0.93 2.61
CA ARG A 25 11.03 -0.06 3.38
C ARG A 25 12.21 -0.83 3.97
N LEU A 26 12.07 -2.14 4.17
CA LEU A 26 13.13 -3.06 4.60
C LEU A 26 13.94 -3.64 3.42
N GLY A 27 13.67 -3.25 2.18
CA GLY A 27 14.36 -3.77 0.99
C GLY A 27 13.90 -5.16 0.53
N LEU A 28 12.78 -5.67 1.05
CA LEU A 28 12.25 -6.99 0.68
C LEU A 28 11.43 -6.99 -0.62
N SER A 29 11.21 -5.81 -1.22
CA SER A 29 10.34 -5.65 -2.39
C SER A 29 10.85 -6.34 -3.66
N GLU A 30 12.15 -6.64 -3.75
CA GLU A 30 12.73 -7.39 -4.88
C GLU A 30 12.13 -8.80 -5.03
N ARG A 31 11.62 -9.36 -3.93
CA ARG A 31 11.00 -10.69 -3.90
C ARG A 31 9.50 -10.66 -4.25
N TYR A 32 8.93 -9.48 -4.46
CA TYR A 32 7.50 -9.35 -4.74
C TYR A 32 7.18 -9.81 -6.16
N LYS A 33 6.16 -10.66 -6.27
CA LYS A 33 5.61 -11.05 -7.56
C LYS A 33 5.00 -9.83 -8.25
N PRO A 34 4.95 -9.78 -9.60
CA PRO A 34 4.44 -8.62 -10.34
C PRO A 34 3.05 -8.15 -9.90
N ASN A 35 2.14 -9.09 -9.60
CA ASN A 35 0.80 -8.74 -9.11
C ASN A 35 0.82 -8.09 -7.72
N THR A 36 1.72 -8.51 -6.82
CA THR A 36 1.89 -7.91 -5.49
C THR A 36 2.44 -6.51 -5.61
N THR A 37 3.43 -6.29 -6.48
CA THR A 37 4.00 -4.96 -6.75
C THR A 37 2.96 -4.01 -7.35
N ARG A 38 2.23 -4.44 -8.38
CA ARG A 38 1.12 -3.68 -8.97
C ARG A 38 0.08 -3.31 -7.91
N TYR A 39 -0.29 -4.28 -7.06
CA TYR A 39 -1.28 -4.08 -6.01
C TYR A 39 -0.79 -3.08 -4.94
N LEU A 40 0.44 -3.22 -4.46
CA LEU A 40 1.05 -2.27 -3.53
C LEU A 40 1.10 -0.86 -4.14
N GLN A 41 1.52 -0.72 -5.40
CA GLN A 41 1.53 0.58 -6.09
C GLN A 41 0.14 1.20 -6.14
N ALA A 42 -0.90 0.43 -6.48
CA ALA A 42 -2.28 0.91 -6.49
C ALA A 42 -2.73 1.40 -5.10
N LEU A 43 -2.36 0.70 -4.02
CA LEU A 43 -2.64 1.14 -2.65
C LEU A 43 -1.91 2.44 -2.29
N LEU A 44 -0.65 2.59 -2.70
CA LEU A 44 0.15 3.78 -2.43
C LEU A 44 -0.35 5.02 -3.17
N GLN A 45 -1.02 4.84 -4.31
CA GLN A 45 -1.58 5.95 -5.10
C GLN A 45 -2.93 6.47 -4.57
N ARG A 46 -3.53 5.83 -3.55
CA ARG A 46 -4.85 6.24 -3.03
C ARG A 46 -4.80 7.66 -2.44
N PRO A 47 -5.78 8.54 -2.76
CA PRO A 47 -5.78 9.93 -2.29
C PRO A 47 -5.70 10.09 -0.77
N ALA A 48 -6.37 9.21 -0.02
CA ALA A 48 -6.34 9.23 1.44
C ALA A 48 -4.92 9.02 1.99
N LEU A 49 -4.14 8.10 1.40
CA LEU A 49 -2.77 7.85 1.84
C LEU A 49 -1.86 9.02 1.50
N LYS A 50 -1.97 9.58 0.28
CA LYS A 50 -1.19 10.75 -0.14
C LYS A 50 -1.42 11.94 0.79
N ARG A 51 -2.69 12.25 1.11
CA ARG A 51 -3.03 13.31 2.08
C ARG A 51 -2.34 13.10 3.43
N THR A 52 -2.31 11.86 3.94
CA THR A 52 -1.58 11.57 5.18
C THR A 52 -0.07 11.74 5.04
N GLN A 53 0.52 11.42 3.88
CA GLN A 53 1.93 11.65 3.62
C GLN A 53 2.26 13.15 3.55
N ASP A 54 1.40 13.96 2.94
CA ASP A 54 1.54 15.42 2.88
C ASP A 54 1.50 16.03 4.28
N ILE A 55 0.56 15.58 5.12
CA ILE A 55 0.49 15.98 6.53
C ILE A 55 1.79 15.61 7.25
N LYS A 56 2.29 14.38 7.09
CA LYS A 56 3.55 13.95 7.70
C LYS A 56 4.75 14.77 7.22
N ALA A 57 4.79 15.15 5.95
CA ALA A 57 5.86 15.97 5.37
C ALA A 57 5.86 17.41 5.90
N SER A 58 4.68 17.97 6.22
CA SER A 58 4.55 19.31 6.83
C SER A 58 4.88 19.38 8.32
N GLN A 59 5.17 18.25 8.97
CA GLN A 59 5.36 18.13 10.42
C GLN A 59 6.83 17.82 10.81
N GLY A 60 7.76 17.91 9.86
CA GLY A 60 9.20 17.83 10.08
C GLY A 60 9.89 19.10 9.61
#